data_AF-A0A1C4GS37-F1
#
_entry.id   AF-A0A1C4GS37-F1
#
_cell.length_a   1.000
_cell.length_b   1.000
_cell.length_c   1.000
_cell.angle_alpha   90.00
_cell.angle_beta   90.00
_cell.angle_gamma   90.00
#
_symmetry.space_group_name_H-M   'P 1'
#
loop_
_entity.id
_entity.type
_entity.pdbx_description
1 polymer ?
#
loop_
_entity_poly.entity_id
_entity_poly.type
_entity_poly.pdbx_seq_one_letter_code
_entity_poly.pdbx_strand_id
1 'polypeptide(L)'
;MAQTITLYVDGACRGNPGLGGWGAYIITESEEHKIFGGEPDTTNNRMELTAAIEGVKFCPTDAKLIIWTDSNYVKQGITEWIHGWKKKNWKDVKNPDLWKLLDATCQGREIEWNWIKGHAGHAGNEMADQLANLGADQTLASMKNLALKADKSSNDKKKDEKDWLLDDPFGFDSMESNVQDESEVLDGMESAHIENENFSTETNNQASTLASVAVPESSTTHPHIVITPRTKQVYGPRQLILDTETTGFYFQDSDRIVEVGAIEMVNRKLTGSSIHIYINPQKPVGDSENIHGISDAFLKDKPVYAEIAEVLFEYLKGAEIIAHNATFDMNFLNMEFKRAGFSRLSEVCEVTDTLAMAKNKHPGQKNSLDALVRRYEIPQRDRTFHGALLDAEILADVYLAMTGGQVAFDMDSLSESEQRDAQNARENLPILELPVIYPSEQELEEHEMWVKQFEEKHGTACLFTK
;
A
#
# COMPACT_ATOMS: atom_id res chain seq x y z
N MET A 1 23.25 -41.36 -23.73
CA MET A 1 22.18 -40.37 -23.91
C MET A 1 22.52 -39.22 -23.00
N ALA A 2 22.41 -37.97 -23.44
CA ALA A 2 22.66 -36.83 -22.55
C ALA A 2 21.63 -36.88 -21.41
N GLN A 3 22.09 -36.85 -20.17
CA GLN A 3 21.22 -36.87 -19.00
C GLN A 3 20.33 -35.61 -19.04
N THR A 4 19.03 -35.77 -18.85
CA THR A 4 18.11 -34.63 -18.74
C THR A 4 17.91 -34.30 -17.27
N ILE A 5 18.18 -33.06 -16.90
CA ILE A 5 18.08 -32.57 -15.51
C ILE A 5 17.01 -31.48 -15.48
N THR A 6 16.07 -31.61 -14.54
CA THR A 6 15.02 -30.61 -14.33
C THR A 6 15.40 -29.73 -13.14
N LEU A 7 15.32 -28.42 -13.30
CA LEU A 7 15.63 -27.44 -12.27
C LEU A 7 14.42 -26.57 -12.02
N TYR A 8 14.14 -26.28 -10.75
CA TYR A 8 13.23 -25.23 -10.32
C TYR A 8 14.05 -24.18 -9.59
N VAL A 9 13.91 -22.92 -9.98
CA VAL A 9 14.70 -21.82 -9.43
C VAL A 9 13.79 -20.67 -9.04
N ASP A 10 14.08 -20.07 -7.89
CA ASP A 10 13.29 -18.97 -7.32
C ASP A 10 14.18 -18.07 -6.44
N GLY A 11 13.79 -16.80 -6.31
CA GLY A 11 14.44 -15.81 -5.47
C GLY A 11 13.45 -15.04 -4.60
N ALA A 12 13.78 -14.91 -3.31
CA ALA A 12 12.97 -14.20 -2.33
C ALA A 12 13.75 -13.01 -1.74
N CYS A 13 13.05 -11.93 -1.39
CA CYS A 13 13.66 -10.74 -0.79
C CYS A 13 12.73 -10.08 0.24
N ARG A 14 13.21 -9.97 1.48
CA ARG A 14 12.50 -9.36 2.63
C ARG A 14 12.89 -7.89 2.74
N GLY A 15 12.07 -7.04 2.12
CA GLY A 15 12.40 -5.65 1.82
C GLY A 15 13.22 -5.60 0.53
N ASN A 16 12.79 -4.81 -0.46
CA ASN A 16 13.40 -4.78 -1.79
C ASN A 16 13.86 -3.34 -2.12
N PRO A 17 15.14 -2.98 -1.94
CA PRO A 17 16.27 -3.83 -1.54
C PRO A 17 16.29 -4.20 -0.04
N GLY A 18 16.94 -5.31 0.29
CA GLY A 18 17.03 -5.84 1.65
C GLY A 18 17.53 -7.28 1.70
N LEU A 19 17.24 -7.99 2.79
CA LEU A 19 17.71 -9.36 3.01
C LEU A 19 17.07 -10.31 2.00
N GLY A 20 17.87 -10.91 1.12
CA GLY A 20 17.39 -11.85 0.12
C GLY A 20 17.98 -13.23 0.24
N GLY A 21 17.28 -14.18 -0.35
CA GLY A 21 17.72 -15.56 -0.50
C GLY A 21 17.34 -16.10 -1.88
N TRP A 22 18.11 -17.07 -2.35
CA TRP A 22 17.91 -17.74 -3.61
C TRP A 22 17.85 -19.25 -3.36
N GLY A 23 17.04 -19.96 -4.15
CA GLY A 23 16.84 -21.40 -4.03
C GLY A 23 16.85 -22.06 -5.41
N ALA A 24 17.53 -23.20 -5.51
CA ALA A 24 17.44 -24.07 -6.68
C ALA A 24 17.23 -25.52 -6.25
N TYR A 25 16.19 -26.13 -6.81
CA TYR A 25 15.83 -27.52 -6.63
C TYR A 25 16.10 -28.28 -7.93
N ILE A 26 17.01 -29.23 -7.88
CA ILE A 26 17.61 -29.90 -9.04
C ILE A 26 17.26 -31.38 -8.97
N ILE A 27 16.59 -31.89 -9.99
CA ILE A 27 16.11 -33.26 -10.08
C ILE A 27 16.84 -33.95 -11.21
N THR A 28 17.64 -34.96 -10.86
CA THR A 28 18.29 -35.87 -11.79
C THR A 28 17.53 -37.20 -11.84
N GLU A 29 17.87 -38.09 -12.76
CA GLU A 29 17.25 -39.44 -12.84
C GLU A 29 17.46 -40.29 -11.57
N SER A 30 18.48 -39.98 -10.76
CA SER A 30 18.91 -40.80 -9.61
C SER A 30 18.72 -40.11 -8.27
N GLU A 31 18.83 -38.78 -8.22
CA GLU A 31 18.92 -37.99 -6.99
C GLU A 31 18.28 -36.60 -7.13
N GLU A 32 17.87 -36.06 -5.99
CA GLU A 32 17.39 -34.69 -5.84
C GLU A 32 18.40 -33.87 -5.04
N HIS A 33 18.74 -32.68 -5.53
CA HIS A 33 19.63 -31.74 -4.87
C HIS A 33 18.89 -30.44 -4.54
N LYS A 34 19.12 -29.94 -3.33
CA LYS A 34 18.54 -28.70 -2.82
C LYS A 34 19.67 -27.76 -2.45
N ILE A 35 19.83 -26.70 -3.22
CA ILE A 35 20.86 -25.68 -2.98
C ILE A 35 20.20 -24.34 -2.72
N PHE A 36 20.77 -23.57 -1.80
CA PHE A 36 20.26 -22.28 -1.41
C PHE A 36 21.36 -21.40 -0.86
N GLY A 37 21.12 -20.10 -0.85
CA GLY A 37 22.01 -19.10 -0.26
C GLY A 37 21.29 -17.77 -0.11
N GLY A 38 22.00 -16.75 0.37
CA GLY A 38 21.40 -15.42 0.51
C GLY A 38 22.40 -14.30 0.68
N GLU A 39 21.89 -13.08 0.56
CA GLU A 39 22.65 -11.83 0.63
C GLU A 39 21.95 -10.81 1.57
N PRO A 40 22.72 -10.04 2.37
CA PRO A 40 22.18 -9.03 3.31
C PRO A 40 21.35 -7.94 2.65
N ASP A 41 21.81 -7.47 1.51
CA ASP A 41 21.32 -6.27 0.86
C ASP A 41 21.32 -6.52 -0.64
N THR A 42 20.17 -6.98 -1.12
CA THR A 42 19.97 -7.43 -2.49
C THR A 42 18.53 -7.12 -2.92
N THR A 43 18.16 -7.51 -4.13
CA THR A 43 16.78 -7.32 -4.65
C THR A 43 16.22 -8.67 -5.08
N ASN A 44 14.89 -8.77 -5.19
CA ASN A 44 14.25 -9.99 -5.68
C ASN A 44 14.85 -10.43 -7.03
N ASN A 45 14.90 -9.51 -8.00
CA ASN A 45 15.44 -9.77 -9.33
C ASN A 45 16.90 -10.25 -9.32
N ARG A 46 17.71 -9.83 -8.33
CA ARG A 46 19.08 -10.33 -8.19
C ARG A 46 19.08 -11.75 -7.66
N MET A 47 18.26 -12.07 -6.66
CA MET A 47 18.17 -13.43 -6.10
C MET A 47 17.64 -14.43 -7.13
N GLU A 48 16.66 -14.03 -7.93
CA GLU A 48 16.12 -14.81 -9.04
C GLU A 48 17.21 -15.17 -10.07
N LEU A 49 18.02 -14.19 -10.46
CA LEU A 49 19.15 -14.41 -11.36
C LEU A 49 20.23 -15.28 -10.72
N THR A 50 20.54 -15.06 -9.45
CA THR A 50 21.52 -15.87 -8.73
C THR A 50 21.06 -17.32 -8.59
N ALA A 51 19.78 -17.58 -8.33
CA ALA A 51 19.20 -18.92 -8.29
C ALA A 51 19.41 -19.66 -9.62
N ALA A 52 19.11 -18.99 -10.73
CA ALA A 52 19.32 -19.53 -12.07
C ALA A 52 20.80 -19.81 -12.36
N ILE A 53 21.70 -18.88 -12.01
CA ILE A 53 23.15 -19.03 -12.23
C ILE A 53 23.71 -20.21 -11.44
N GLU A 54 23.44 -20.26 -10.15
CA GLU A 54 23.97 -21.30 -9.26
C GLU A 54 23.36 -22.67 -9.57
N GLY A 55 22.08 -22.73 -9.94
CA GLY A 55 21.45 -23.95 -10.45
C GLY A 55 22.12 -24.50 -11.71
N VAL A 56 22.37 -23.65 -12.71
CA VAL A 56 23.07 -24.05 -13.95
C VAL A 56 24.51 -24.47 -13.68
N LYS A 57 25.23 -23.76 -12.81
CA LYS A 57 26.62 -24.10 -12.44
C LYS A 57 26.74 -25.45 -11.75
N PHE A 58 25.77 -25.83 -10.93
CA PHE A 58 25.76 -27.11 -10.23
C PHE A 58 25.65 -28.29 -11.20
N CYS A 59 24.97 -28.09 -12.34
CA CYS A 59 24.73 -29.16 -13.29
C CYS A 59 25.94 -29.40 -14.22
N PRO A 60 26.20 -30.67 -14.62
CA PRO A 60 27.20 -31.01 -15.63
C PRO A 60 27.04 -30.23 -16.94
N THR A 61 28.15 -29.93 -17.61
CA THR A 61 28.17 -29.11 -18.84
C THR A 61 27.56 -29.80 -20.07
N ASP A 62 27.50 -31.12 -20.06
CA ASP A 62 27.01 -31.98 -21.15
C ASP A 62 25.56 -32.44 -20.96
N ALA A 63 24.94 -32.11 -19.83
CA ALA A 63 23.55 -32.42 -19.55
C ALA A 63 22.58 -31.47 -20.27
N LYS A 64 21.41 -31.99 -20.65
CA LYS A 64 20.29 -31.18 -21.13
C LYS A 64 19.52 -30.66 -19.91
N LEU A 65 19.33 -29.34 -19.83
CA LEU A 65 18.68 -28.70 -18.68
C LEU A 65 17.27 -28.24 -19.04
N ILE A 66 16.30 -28.53 -18.18
CA ILE A 66 14.94 -27.99 -18.24
C ILE A 66 14.76 -27.12 -17.00
N ILE A 67 14.75 -25.80 -17.16
CA ILE A 67 14.66 -24.84 -16.06
C ILE A 67 13.26 -24.27 -15.99
N TRP A 68 12.67 -24.36 -14.81
CA TRP A 68 11.39 -23.78 -14.45
C TRP A 68 11.61 -22.60 -13.50
N THR A 69 11.04 -21.46 -13.83
CA THR A 69 11.06 -20.25 -13.01
C THR A 69 9.69 -19.58 -13.09
N ASP A 70 9.25 -18.94 -12.01
CA ASP A 70 8.06 -18.08 -12.00
C ASP A 70 8.38 -16.60 -12.31
N SER A 71 9.67 -16.27 -12.42
CA SER A 71 10.13 -14.96 -12.81
C SER A 71 10.08 -14.76 -14.33
N ASN A 72 9.06 -14.03 -14.78
CA ASN A 72 9.00 -13.54 -16.17
C ASN A 72 10.24 -12.71 -16.55
N TYR A 73 10.84 -12.01 -15.57
CA TYR A 73 12.08 -11.26 -15.76
C TYR A 73 13.25 -12.15 -16.19
N VAL A 74 13.42 -13.30 -15.53
CA VAL A 74 14.47 -14.27 -15.89
C VAL A 74 14.15 -14.94 -17.23
N LYS A 75 12.92 -15.46 -17.39
CA LYS A 75 12.50 -16.15 -18.62
C LYS A 75 12.63 -15.26 -19.85
N GLN A 76 12.05 -14.08 -19.85
CA GLN A 76 12.08 -13.18 -21.02
C GLN A 76 13.46 -12.57 -21.21
N GLY A 77 14.19 -12.31 -20.11
CA GLY A 77 15.52 -11.76 -20.17
C GLY A 77 16.53 -12.66 -20.89
N ILE A 78 16.54 -13.97 -20.58
CA ILE A 78 17.47 -14.92 -21.20
C ILE A 78 17.04 -15.37 -22.60
N THR A 79 15.73 -15.42 -22.88
CA THR A 79 15.21 -15.92 -24.17
C THR A 79 15.03 -14.84 -25.22
N GLU A 80 14.67 -13.61 -24.83
CA GLU A 80 14.28 -12.55 -25.77
C GLU A 80 15.23 -11.35 -25.70
N TRP A 81 15.47 -10.80 -24.51
CA TRP A 81 16.13 -9.49 -24.35
C TRP A 81 17.65 -9.55 -24.46
N ILE A 82 18.27 -10.67 -24.08
CA ILE A 82 19.73 -10.81 -24.02
C ILE A 82 20.42 -10.54 -25.36
N HIS A 83 19.78 -10.92 -26.47
CA HIS A 83 20.29 -10.67 -27.82
C HIS A 83 20.38 -9.17 -28.12
N GLY A 84 19.39 -8.39 -27.68
CA GLY A 84 19.38 -6.94 -27.79
C GLY A 84 20.43 -6.27 -26.88
N TRP A 85 20.56 -6.77 -25.66
CA TRP A 85 21.55 -6.25 -24.69
C TRP A 85 22.99 -6.48 -25.15
N LYS A 86 23.31 -7.67 -25.67
CA LYS A 86 24.66 -7.96 -26.22
C LYS A 86 25.01 -7.05 -27.40
N LYS A 87 24.05 -6.77 -28.29
CA LYS A 87 24.24 -5.83 -29.42
C LYS A 87 24.49 -4.39 -28.95
N LYS A 88 23.86 -3.97 -27.85
CA LYS A 88 24.01 -2.62 -27.25
C LYS A 88 25.14 -2.55 -26.21
N ASN A 89 26.01 -3.56 -26.13
CA ASN A 89 27.08 -3.67 -25.14
C ASN A 89 26.59 -3.46 -23.69
N TRP A 90 25.41 -4.00 -23.35
CA TRP A 90 24.81 -3.96 -22.01
C TRP A 90 24.50 -2.55 -21.48
N LYS A 91 24.37 -1.57 -22.37
CA LYS A 91 24.01 -0.19 -22.00
C LYS A 91 22.55 -0.12 -21.53
N ASP A 92 22.32 0.56 -20.41
CA ASP A 92 21.00 0.80 -19.78
C ASP A 92 20.29 -0.48 -19.27
N VAL A 93 21.03 -1.57 -19.00
CA VAL A 93 20.50 -2.83 -18.47
C VAL A 93 20.61 -2.85 -16.94
N LYS A 94 19.54 -3.23 -16.25
CA LYS A 94 19.56 -3.47 -14.78
C LYS A 94 20.24 -4.81 -14.48
N ASN A 95 21.08 -4.85 -13.44
CA ASN A 95 21.90 -6.02 -13.05
C ASN A 95 22.79 -6.59 -14.18
N PRO A 96 23.55 -5.74 -14.89
CA PRO A 96 24.34 -6.19 -16.05
C PRO A 96 25.47 -7.16 -15.67
N ASP A 97 25.89 -7.15 -14.40
CA ASP A 97 26.85 -8.07 -13.81
C ASP A 97 26.33 -9.51 -13.80
N LEU A 98 25.13 -9.73 -13.27
CA LEU A 98 24.52 -11.06 -13.17
C LEU A 98 24.11 -11.59 -14.55
N TRP A 99 23.59 -10.73 -15.43
CA TRP A 99 23.23 -11.15 -16.78
C TRP A 99 24.43 -11.62 -17.61
N LYS A 100 25.57 -10.93 -17.51
CA LYS A 100 26.82 -11.37 -18.16
C LYS A 100 27.30 -12.71 -17.62
N LEU A 101 27.16 -12.92 -16.31
CA LEU A 101 27.51 -14.19 -15.67
C LEU A 101 26.59 -15.32 -16.14
N LEU A 102 25.28 -15.07 -16.16
CA LEU A 102 24.28 -16.04 -16.62
C LEU A 102 24.50 -16.43 -18.09
N ASP A 103 24.71 -15.45 -18.98
CA ASP A 103 25.05 -15.65 -20.40
C ASP A 103 26.28 -16.57 -20.56
N ALA A 104 27.35 -16.27 -19.81
CA ALA A 104 28.57 -17.05 -19.85
C ALA A 104 28.36 -18.48 -19.34
N THR A 105 27.55 -18.67 -18.29
CA THR A 105 27.25 -20.01 -17.76
C THR A 105 26.37 -20.85 -18.68
N CYS A 106 25.47 -20.21 -19.43
CA CYS A 106 24.58 -20.89 -20.38
C CYS A 106 25.26 -21.20 -21.73
N GLN A 107 26.38 -20.54 -22.03
CA GLN A 107 27.04 -20.64 -23.33
C GLN A 107 27.48 -22.08 -23.64
N GLY A 108 27.01 -22.62 -24.76
CA GLY A 108 27.38 -23.97 -25.23
C GLY A 108 26.61 -25.11 -24.57
N ARG A 109 25.58 -24.83 -23.78
CA ARG A 109 24.70 -25.82 -23.15
C ARG A 109 23.34 -25.89 -23.85
N GLU A 110 22.69 -27.05 -23.81
CA GLU A 110 21.29 -27.21 -24.26
C GLU A 110 20.35 -26.96 -23.06
N ILE A 111 19.74 -25.78 -23.03
CA ILE A 111 18.87 -25.33 -21.93
C ILE A 111 17.50 -24.95 -22.48
N GLU A 112 16.46 -25.53 -21.90
CA GLU A 112 15.06 -25.18 -22.13
C GLU A 112 14.55 -24.35 -20.94
N TRP A 113 14.02 -23.16 -21.24
CA TRP A 113 13.49 -22.24 -20.22
C TRP A 113 11.97 -22.24 -20.26
N ASN A 114 11.35 -22.64 -19.15
CA ASN A 114 9.92 -22.71 -19.00
C ASN A 114 9.45 -21.79 -17.88
N TRP A 115 8.33 -21.12 -18.11
CA TRP A 115 7.68 -20.28 -17.10
C TRP A 115 6.54 -21.05 -16.44
N ILE A 116 6.44 -20.93 -15.12
CA ILE A 116 5.32 -21.43 -14.32
C ILE A 116 4.75 -20.35 -13.45
N LYS A 117 3.47 -20.46 -13.13
CA LYS A 117 2.83 -19.52 -12.22
C LYS A 117 3.30 -19.78 -10.78
N GLY A 118 3.84 -18.75 -10.12
CA GLY A 118 4.19 -18.80 -8.70
C GLY A 118 2.98 -19.09 -7.81
N HIS A 119 3.21 -19.81 -6.71
CA HIS A 119 2.18 -20.21 -5.72
C HIS A 119 0.95 -20.93 -6.30
N ALA A 120 1.10 -21.67 -7.40
CA ALA A 120 0.01 -22.41 -8.05
C ALA A 120 -0.07 -23.90 -7.65
N GLY A 121 0.57 -24.33 -6.56
CA GLY A 121 0.57 -25.73 -6.13
C GLY A 121 1.58 -26.63 -6.85
N HIS A 122 2.54 -26.07 -7.59
CA HIS A 122 3.59 -26.83 -8.25
C HIS A 122 4.69 -27.20 -7.25
N ALA A 123 4.75 -28.47 -6.85
CA ALA A 123 5.66 -28.96 -5.81
C ALA A 123 7.14 -28.57 -6.03
N GLY A 124 7.63 -28.55 -7.29
CA GLY A 124 9.00 -28.14 -7.61
C GLY A 124 9.25 -26.65 -7.36
N ASN A 125 8.31 -25.78 -7.73
CA ASN A 125 8.41 -24.33 -7.51
C ASN A 125 8.26 -23.98 -6.03
N GLU A 126 7.32 -24.63 -5.35
CA GLU A 126 7.15 -24.44 -3.91
C GLU A 126 8.39 -24.86 -3.12
N MET A 127 9.09 -25.90 -3.58
CA MET A 127 10.39 -26.29 -3.03
C MET A 127 11.44 -25.19 -3.26
N ALA A 128 11.50 -24.61 -4.47
CA ALA A 128 12.44 -23.53 -4.77
C ALA A 128 12.17 -22.26 -3.92
N ASP A 129 10.90 -21.87 -3.76
CA ASP A 129 10.46 -20.77 -2.88
C ASP A 129 10.85 -21.03 -1.41
N GLN A 130 10.61 -22.26 -0.92
CA GLN A 130 11.03 -22.65 0.43
C GLN A 130 12.54 -22.54 0.61
N LEU A 131 13.32 -22.98 -0.38
CA LEU A 131 14.77 -22.89 -0.36
C LEU A 131 15.26 -21.44 -0.38
N ALA A 132 14.62 -20.57 -1.17
CA ALA A 132 14.95 -19.14 -1.20
C ALA A 132 14.69 -18.48 0.16
N ASN A 133 13.57 -18.78 0.79
CA ASN A 133 13.26 -18.29 2.14
C ASN A 133 14.24 -18.81 3.20
N LEU A 134 14.63 -20.09 3.12
CA LEU A 134 15.66 -20.67 3.99
C LEU A 134 17.01 -19.99 3.82
N GLY A 135 17.39 -19.63 2.59
CA GLY A 135 18.61 -18.87 2.29
C GLY A 135 18.62 -17.48 2.93
N ALA A 136 17.49 -16.77 2.91
CA ALA A 136 17.35 -15.49 3.60
C ALA A 136 17.46 -15.67 5.13
N ASP A 137 16.79 -16.68 5.70
CA ASP A 137 16.83 -16.97 7.15
C ASP A 137 18.23 -17.34 7.65
N GLN A 138 18.96 -18.19 6.91
CA GLN A 138 20.34 -18.54 7.24
C GLN A 138 21.26 -17.33 7.21
N THR A 139 21.04 -16.43 6.25
CA THR A 139 21.80 -15.19 6.10
C THR A 139 21.55 -14.25 7.27
N LEU A 140 20.29 -14.10 7.70
CA LEU A 140 19.92 -13.35 8.90
C LEU A 140 20.53 -13.93 10.17
N ALA A 141 20.47 -15.25 10.35
CA ALA A 141 21.08 -15.93 11.49
C ALA A 141 22.61 -15.74 11.52
N SER A 142 23.25 -15.80 10.35
CA SER A 142 24.69 -15.56 10.22
C SER A 142 25.07 -14.13 10.59
N MET A 143 24.26 -13.14 10.20
CA MET A 143 24.46 -11.73 10.58
C MET A 143 24.29 -11.50 12.07
N LYS A 144 23.25 -12.10 12.69
CA LYS A 144 23.07 -12.05 14.14
C LYS A 144 24.26 -12.66 14.88
N ASN A 145 24.76 -13.80 14.42
CA ASN A 145 25.95 -14.46 14.99
C ASN A 145 27.23 -13.63 14.81
N LEU A 146 27.39 -12.93 13.69
CA LEU A 146 28.50 -12.01 13.44
C LEU A 146 28.42 -10.77 14.34
N ALA A 147 27.23 -10.20 14.54
CA ALA A 147 27.01 -9.09 15.47
C ALA A 147 27.32 -9.50 16.92
N LEU A 148 26.85 -10.68 17.36
CA LEU A 148 27.14 -11.21 18.70
C LEU A 148 28.63 -11.51 18.93
N LYS A 149 29.36 -11.91 17.88
CA LYS A 149 30.82 -12.09 17.94
C LYS A 149 31.58 -10.76 17.92
N ALA A 150 31.07 -9.76 17.21
CA ALA A 150 31.64 -8.40 17.23
C ALA A 150 31.46 -7.74 18.60
N ASP A 151 30.32 -7.96 19.27
CA ASP A 151 30.09 -7.49 20.65
C ASP A 151 30.95 -8.21 21.69
N LYS A 152 31.20 -9.52 21.52
CA LYS A 152 32.15 -10.24 22.38
C LYS A 152 33.59 -9.81 22.17
N SER A 153 33.96 -9.39 20.95
CA SER A 153 35.28 -8.85 20.63
C SER A 153 35.50 -7.41 21.14
N SER A 154 34.44 -6.63 21.35
CA SER A 154 34.51 -5.27 21.89
C SER A 154 34.42 -5.24 23.42
N ASN A 155 33.83 -6.27 24.06
CA ASN A 155 33.71 -6.37 25.52
C ASN A 155 34.94 -6.91 26.25
N ASP A 156 35.96 -7.43 25.57
CA ASP A 156 37.22 -7.89 26.23
C ASP A 156 38.11 -6.73 26.74
N LYS A 157 37.65 -5.47 26.70
CA LYS A 157 38.38 -4.30 27.24
C LYS A 157 37.60 -3.34 28.13
N LYS A 158 36.39 -3.67 28.59
CA LYS A 158 35.74 -2.86 29.64
C LYS A 158 35.22 -3.74 30.77
N LYS A 159 35.93 -3.58 31.89
CA LYS A 159 35.66 -4.00 33.27
C LYS A 159 34.16 -4.04 33.58
N ASP A 160 33.72 -5.18 34.11
CA ASP A 160 32.38 -5.42 34.65
C ASP A 160 31.96 -4.29 35.60
N GLU A 161 30.91 -3.56 35.22
CA GLU A 161 30.09 -2.82 36.17
C GLU A 161 28.72 -3.52 36.28
N LYS A 162 28.37 -3.77 37.53
CA LYS A 162 27.27 -4.60 38.00
C LYS A 162 25.94 -3.89 37.68
N ASP A 163 25.10 -4.56 36.90
CA ASP A 163 23.76 -4.10 36.54
C ASP A 163 22.90 -3.94 37.80
N TRP A 164 22.39 -2.73 38.04
CA TRP A 164 21.62 -2.34 39.24
C TRP A 164 20.20 -2.92 39.21
N LEU A 165 19.70 -3.40 38.06
CA LEU A 165 18.29 -3.74 37.90
C LEU A 165 17.86 -5.13 38.41
N LEU A 166 18.74 -5.86 39.12
CA LEU A 166 18.52 -7.25 39.54
C LEU A 166 18.37 -7.45 41.06
N ASP A 167 18.35 -6.38 41.86
CA ASP A 167 17.99 -6.45 43.29
C ASP A 167 16.63 -5.77 43.53
N ASP A 168 15.53 -6.44 43.19
CA ASP A 168 14.20 -6.11 43.74
C ASP A 168 14.03 -6.80 45.11
N PRO A 169 13.94 -6.05 46.23
CA PRO A 169 13.84 -6.59 47.58
C PRO A 169 12.46 -7.15 47.96
N PHE A 170 11.48 -7.19 47.04
CA PHE A 170 10.19 -7.82 47.27
C PHE A 170 10.14 -9.22 46.65
N GLY A 171 10.78 -10.16 47.34
CA GLY A 171 10.75 -11.58 46.99
C GLY A 171 9.33 -12.14 46.96
N PHE A 172 8.91 -12.56 45.77
CA PHE A 172 7.94 -13.63 45.59
C PHE A 172 8.25 -14.33 44.28
N ASP A 173 9.12 -15.34 44.36
CA ASP A 173 9.32 -16.33 43.33
C ASP A 173 8.83 -17.68 43.85
N SER A 174 8.48 -18.58 42.93
CA SER A 174 7.95 -19.94 43.12
C SER A 174 6.43 -20.04 43.38
N MET A 175 5.66 -20.95 42.76
CA MET A 175 6.03 -22.31 42.36
C MET A 175 5.07 -22.90 41.31
N GLU A 176 5.56 -23.95 40.66
CA GLU A 176 5.08 -24.75 39.52
C GLU A 176 3.73 -25.49 39.65
N SER A 177 3.14 -25.76 38.46
CA SER A 177 2.55 -27.03 37.99
C SER A 177 1.17 -27.55 38.46
N ASN A 178 0.55 -28.25 37.49
CA ASN A 178 -0.45 -29.33 37.54
C ASN A 178 -1.96 -29.04 37.30
N VAL A 179 -2.40 -29.39 36.08
CA VAL A 179 -3.30 -30.51 35.70
C VAL A 179 -4.70 -30.65 36.37
N GLN A 180 -5.69 -30.79 35.47
CA GLN A 180 -6.94 -31.58 35.49
C GLN A 180 -8.31 -30.94 35.77
N ASP A 181 -9.21 -31.26 34.83
CA ASP A 181 -10.67 -31.47 34.87
C ASP A 181 -11.41 -31.20 36.18
N GLU A 182 -12.54 -30.49 36.09
CA GLU A 182 -13.87 -31.12 36.21
C GLU A 182 -15.01 -30.13 35.89
N SER A 183 -16.02 -30.67 35.21
CA SER A 183 -17.42 -30.22 35.04
C SER A 183 -18.09 -29.88 36.39
N GLU A 184 -19.10 -29.02 36.51
CA GLU A 184 -20.51 -29.30 36.17
C GLU A 184 -21.43 -28.10 36.58
N VAL A 185 -22.42 -27.81 35.71
CA VAL A 185 -23.81 -27.32 35.87
C VAL A 185 -24.25 -26.28 36.93
N LEU A 186 -24.97 -25.25 36.45
CA LEU A 186 -26.38 -24.87 36.75
C LEU A 186 -26.69 -23.55 36.01
N ASP A 187 -27.45 -23.55 34.90
CA ASP A 187 -28.93 -23.40 34.81
C ASP A 187 -29.41 -22.12 35.54
N GLY A 188 -30.11 -21.13 34.98
CA GLY A 188 -30.77 -20.88 33.70
C GLY A 188 -31.63 -19.63 33.92
N MET A 189 -31.92 -18.82 32.89
CA MET A 189 -33.25 -18.21 32.70
C MET A 189 -33.35 -17.40 31.40
N GLU A 190 -34.56 -17.50 30.85
CA GLU A 190 -35.04 -17.20 29.50
C GLU A 190 -35.16 -15.71 29.09
N SER A 191 -35.05 -15.53 27.78
CA SER A 191 -35.99 -14.86 26.85
C SER A 191 -36.76 -13.61 27.27
N ALA A 192 -36.65 -12.56 26.44
CA ALA A 192 -37.81 -11.76 26.06
C ALA A 192 -37.65 -11.16 24.65
N HIS A 193 -38.49 -11.64 23.74
CA HIS A 193 -38.94 -10.92 22.55
C HIS A 193 -39.72 -9.67 22.96
N ILE A 194 -39.53 -8.55 22.24
CA ILE A 194 -40.59 -7.54 22.02
C ILE A 194 -40.51 -7.06 20.57
N GLU A 195 -41.63 -7.22 19.86
CA GLU A 195 -41.91 -6.67 18.53
C GLU A 195 -42.36 -5.20 18.60
N ASN A 196 -42.17 -4.51 17.47
CA ASN A 196 -42.97 -3.42 16.91
C ASN A 196 -43.25 -2.15 17.75
N GLU A 197 -42.88 -1.00 17.19
CA GLU A 197 -43.89 0.03 16.93
C GLU A 197 -43.48 0.99 15.80
N ASN A 198 -44.42 1.19 14.87
CA ASN A 198 -44.43 2.22 13.84
C ASN A 198 -44.56 3.60 14.49
N PHE A 199 -43.79 4.58 14.01
CA PHE A 199 -44.19 5.98 14.16
C PHE A 199 -44.09 6.72 12.83
N SER A 200 -45.27 6.94 12.26
CA SER A 200 -45.57 7.88 11.19
C SER A 200 -45.61 9.30 11.77
N THR A 201 -44.91 10.25 11.15
CA THR A 201 -45.29 11.67 11.20
C THR A 201 -44.98 12.33 9.86
N GLU A 202 -46.04 12.76 9.20
CA GLU A 202 -46.07 13.63 8.03
C GLU A 202 -45.76 15.08 8.40
N THR A 203 -45.49 15.88 7.34
CA THR A 203 -45.43 17.35 7.24
C THR A 203 -44.13 17.99 7.77
N ASN A 204 -43.51 18.97 7.11
CA ASN A 204 -44.09 20.03 6.30
C ASN A 204 -43.06 20.61 5.31
N ASN A 205 -43.53 20.92 4.11
CA ASN A 205 -42.83 21.70 3.09
C ASN A 205 -42.64 23.14 3.57
N GLN A 206 -41.42 23.69 3.51
CA GLN A 206 -41.22 25.09 3.14
C GLN A 206 -39.93 25.23 2.32
N ALA A 207 -40.13 25.66 1.07
CA ALA A 207 -39.09 26.10 0.17
C ALA A 207 -38.57 27.48 0.59
N SER A 208 -37.25 27.65 0.59
CA SER A 208 -36.62 28.95 0.48
C SER A 208 -35.50 28.88 -0.56
N THR A 209 -35.76 29.58 -1.66
CA THR A 209 -34.91 29.85 -2.80
C THR A 209 -33.70 30.68 -2.41
N LEU A 210 -32.48 30.25 -2.76
CA LEU A 210 -31.33 31.13 -2.99
C LEU A 210 -30.28 30.45 -3.90
N ALA A 211 -30.30 30.89 -5.16
CA ALA A 211 -29.21 30.98 -6.14
C ALA A 211 -28.20 29.82 -6.23
N SER A 212 -28.56 28.79 -6.99
CA SER A 212 -27.61 27.88 -7.63
C SER A 212 -26.87 28.62 -8.74
N VAL A 213 -25.55 28.70 -8.65
CA VAL A 213 -24.69 29.01 -9.79
C VAL A 213 -24.84 27.85 -10.79
N ALA A 214 -25.53 28.13 -11.90
CA ALA A 214 -25.76 27.18 -12.96
C ALA A 214 -24.45 26.85 -13.67
N VAL A 215 -24.14 25.56 -13.75
CA VAL A 215 -23.19 25.00 -14.72
C VAL A 215 -23.85 25.14 -16.10
N PRO A 216 -23.16 25.66 -17.14
CA PRO A 216 -23.79 25.87 -18.43
C PRO A 216 -24.13 24.54 -19.11
N GLU A 217 -25.40 24.41 -19.50
CA GLU A 217 -25.93 23.35 -20.34
C GLU A 217 -25.35 23.45 -21.77
N SER A 218 -24.20 22.80 -22.02
CA SER A 218 -23.82 22.37 -23.37
C SER A 218 -22.60 21.43 -23.35
N SER A 219 -22.83 20.14 -23.10
CA SER A 219 -22.03 19.09 -23.74
C SER A 219 -22.88 17.84 -23.86
N THR A 220 -22.98 17.32 -25.07
CA THR A 220 -23.68 16.06 -25.37
C THR A 220 -22.98 14.93 -24.64
N THR A 221 -23.48 14.57 -23.46
CA THR A 221 -22.94 13.48 -22.65
C THR A 221 -23.17 12.17 -23.38
N HIS A 222 -22.09 11.43 -23.66
CA HIS A 222 -22.16 10.16 -24.36
C HIS A 222 -23.01 9.17 -23.53
N PRO A 223 -23.90 8.35 -24.14
CA PRO A 223 -24.87 7.52 -23.42
C PRO A 223 -24.26 6.46 -22.48
N HIS A 224 -22.96 6.23 -22.58
CA HIS A 224 -22.21 5.26 -21.78
C HIS A 224 -21.35 5.91 -20.67
N ILE A 225 -21.43 7.23 -20.48
CA ILE A 225 -20.82 7.92 -19.35
C ILE A 225 -21.87 7.95 -18.23
N VAL A 226 -21.61 7.24 -17.13
CA VAL A 226 -22.48 7.26 -15.97
C VAL A 226 -21.92 8.28 -14.98
N ILE A 227 -22.53 9.47 -14.93
CA ILE A 227 -22.25 10.48 -13.90
C ILE A 227 -23.41 10.47 -12.91
N THR A 228 -23.15 10.03 -11.69
CA THR A 228 -24.10 10.13 -10.60
C THR A 228 -24.04 11.54 -10.03
N PRO A 229 -25.16 12.29 -9.97
CA PRO A 229 -25.15 13.62 -9.39
C PRO A 229 -25.00 13.56 -7.87
N ARG A 230 -24.46 14.63 -7.31
CA ARG A 230 -24.30 14.81 -5.87
C ARG A 230 -25.64 14.67 -5.14
N THR A 231 -25.70 13.77 -4.16
CA THR A 231 -26.87 13.59 -3.29
C THR A 231 -26.84 14.51 -2.06
N LYS A 232 -25.63 14.89 -1.59
CA LYS A 232 -25.44 15.71 -0.38
C LYS A 232 -24.83 17.06 -0.69
N GLN A 233 -25.44 18.15 -0.22
CA GLN A 233 -24.86 19.49 -0.36
C GLN A 233 -23.73 19.69 0.67
N VAL A 234 -22.48 19.66 0.20
CA VAL A 234 -21.26 19.86 1.03
C VAL A 234 -20.36 20.90 0.36
N TYR A 235 -19.78 21.82 1.12
CA TYR A 235 -18.92 22.89 0.62
C TYR A 235 -17.48 22.67 1.07
N GLY A 236 -16.51 22.81 0.16
CA GLY A 236 -15.08 22.60 0.43
C GLY A 236 -14.30 22.24 -0.83
N PRO A 237 -12.97 22.05 -0.70
CA PRO A 237 -12.15 21.56 -1.81
C PRO A 237 -12.62 20.17 -2.22
N ARG A 238 -12.68 19.94 -3.54
CA ARG A 238 -13.12 18.66 -4.11
C ARG A 238 -11.96 17.69 -4.08
N GLN A 239 -12.18 16.52 -3.48
CA GLN A 239 -11.27 15.39 -3.51
C GLN A 239 -11.93 14.28 -4.33
N LEU A 240 -11.21 13.74 -5.31
CA LEU A 240 -11.66 12.68 -6.19
C LEU A 240 -10.82 11.45 -5.93
N ILE A 241 -11.45 10.40 -5.45
CA ILE A 241 -10.79 9.12 -5.26
C ILE A 241 -10.97 8.34 -6.55
N LEU A 242 -9.85 7.99 -7.17
CA LEU A 242 -9.81 7.50 -8.54
C LEU A 242 -9.05 6.18 -8.61
N ASP A 243 -9.55 5.31 -9.46
CA ASP A 243 -8.92 4.06 -9.86
C ASP A 243 -9.15 3.82 -11.36
N THR A 244 -8.25 3.10 -12.00
CA THR A 244 -8.33 2.79 -13.43
C THR A 244 -7.97 1.34 -13.73
N GLU A 245 -8.75 0.73 -14.62
CA GLU A 245 -8.39 -0.57 -15.20
C GLU A 245 -7.81 -0.36 -16.59
N THR A 246 -6.81 -1.18 -16.94
CA THR A 246 -6.06 -1.05 -18.19
C THR A 246 -5.88 -2.39 -18.88
N THR A 247 -5.60 -2.37 -20.19
CA THR A 247 -5.27 -3.59 -20.95
C THR A 247 -3.95 -4.25 -20.49
N GLY A 248 -3.12 -3.53 -19.73
CA GLY A 248 -1.80 -3.97 -19.29
C GLY A 248 -1.05 -2.89 -18.51
N PHE A 249 0.22 -3.13 -18.18
CA PHE A 249 0.98 -2.25 -17.27
C PHE A 249 1.80 -1.16 -17.98
N TYR A 250 1.96 -1.25 -19.30
CA TYR A 250 2.93 -0.44 -20.02
C TYR A 250 2.27 0.67 -20.83
N PHE A 251 2.07 1.83 -20.20
CA PHE A 251 1.54 3.01 -20.89
C PHE A 251 2.35 3.37 -22.15
N GLN A 252 3.68 3.27 -22.11
CA GLN A 252 4.53 3.58 -23.28
C GLN A 252 4.38 2.59 -24.44
N ASP A 253 4.00 1.35 -24.16
CA ASP A 253 4.05 0.23 -25.09
C ASP A 253 2.66 -0.20 -25.56
N SER A 254 1.84 0.81 -25.92
CA SER A 254 0.49 0.70 -26.49
C SER A 254 -0.67 0.35 -25.56
N ASP A 255 -0.45 0.07 -24.27
CA ASP A 255 -1.56 -0.21 -23.36
C ASP A 255 -2.50 0.99 -23.19
N ARG A 256 -3.77 0.68 -22.96
CA ARG A 256 -4.88 1.64 -22.96
C ARG A 256 -5.73 1.44 -21.71
N ILE A 257 -6.42 2.49 -21.30
CA ILE A 257 -7.42 2.45 -20.23
C ILE A 257 -8.69 1.79 -20.77
N VAL A 258 -9.29 0.89 -19.98
CA VAL A 258 -10.55 0.20 -20.28
C VAL A 258 -11.69 0.58 -19.34
N GLU A 259 -11.36 1.05 -18.13
CA GLU A 259 -12.35 1.51 -17.16
C GLU A 259 -11.77 2.68 -16.36
N VAL A 260 -12.60 3.67 -16.07
CA VAL A 260 -12.29 4.76 -15.13
C VAL A 260 -13.41 4.85 -14.13
N GLY A 261 -13.06 4.79 -12.85
CA GLY A 261 -13.96 5.00 -11.73
C GLY A 261 -13.42 6.14 -10.87
N ALA A 262 -14.24 7.14 -10.60
CA ALA A 262 -13.90 8.14 -9.59
C ALA A 262 -15.11 8.57 -8.76
N ILE A 263 -14.91 8.69 -7.46
CA ILE A 263 -15.94 9.11 -6.50
C ILE A 263 -15.54 10.42 -5.84
N GLU A 264 -16.54 11.27 -5.59
CA GLU A 264 -16.33 12.58 -5.00
C GLU A 264 -16.47 12.56 -3.48
N MET A 265 -15.49 13.19 -2.84
CA MET A 265 -15.42 13.43 -1.43
C MET A 265 -15.16 14.91 -1.16
N VAL A 266 -15.85 15.47 -0.18
CA VAL A 266 -15.63 16.84 0.30
C VAL A 266 -15.62 16.81 1.82
N ASN A 267 -14.58 17.40 2.43
CA ASN A 267 -14.40 17.43 3.88
C ASN A 267 -14.59 16.05 4.53
N ARG A 268 -13.95 15.02 3.95
CA ARG A 268 -14.00 13.63 4.44
C ARG A 268 -15.39 12.98 4.40
N LYS A 269 -16.34 13.55 3.67
CA LYS A 269 -17.68 12.98 3.46
C LYS A 269 -17.89 12.70 1.97
N LEU A 270 -18.25 11.45 1.66
CA LEU A 270 -18.69 11.07 0.33
C LEU A 270 -19.96 11.85 -0.04
N THR A 271 -19.94 12.52 -1.18
CA THR A 271 -21.04 13.39 -1.63
C THR A 271 -22.13 12.62 -2.36
N GLY A 272 -21.83 11.38 -2.75
CA GLY A 272 -22.66 10.53 -3.60
C GLY A 272 -22.43 10.77 -5.10
N SER A 273 -21.65 11.79 -5.47
CA SER A 273 -21.27 12.01 -6.87
C SER A 273 -20.18 11.03 -7.28
N SER A 274 -20.35 10.41 -8.44
CA SER A 274 -19.37 9.50 -9.03
C SER A 274 -19.37 9.62 -10.54
N ILE A 275 -18.24 9.31 -11.16
CA ILE A 275 -18.11 9.12 -12.60
C ILE A 275 -17.60 7.71 -12.84
N HIS A 276 -18.28 6.99 -13.71
CA HIS A 276 -17.93 5.62 -14.08
C HIS A 276 -18.08 5.46 -15.59
N ILE A 277 -16.98 5.05 -16.23
CA ILE A 277 -16.89 4.99 -17.69
C ILE A 277 -16.14 3.72 -18.08
N TYR A 278 -16.77 2.91 -18.93
CA TYR A 278 -16.07 1.88 -19.70
C TYR A 278 -15.63 2.44 -21.05
N ILE A 279 -14.41 2.09 -21.46
CA ILE A 279 -13.74 2.69 -22.60
C ILE A 279 -13.30 1.58 -23.55
N ASN A 280 -13.58 1.75 -24.83
CA ASN A 280 -13.06 0.88 -25.87
C ASN A 280 -11.57 1.21 -26.13
N PRO A 281 -10.64 0.30 -25.82
CA PRO A 281 -9.21 0.55 -25.98
C PRO A 281 -8.76 0.50 -27.45
N GLN A 282 -9.61 0.07 -28.38
CA GLN A 282 -9.28 -0.20 -29.79
C GLN A 282 -8.14 -1.22 -29.98
N LYS A 283 -7.87 -2.03 -28.96
CA LYS A 283 -6.91 -3.13 -28.95
C LYS A 283 -7.46 -4.29 -28.11
N PRO A 284 -6.92 -5.50 -28.25
CA PRO A 284 -7.27 -6.60 -27.37
C PRO A 284 -6.93 -6.28 -25.91
N VAL A 285 -7.83 -6.62 -25.00
CA VAL A 285 -7.62 -6.55 -23.54
C VAL A 285 -6.50 -7.50 -23.12
N GLY A 286 -6.51 -8.73 -23.62
CA GLY A 286 -5.48 -9.72 -23.35
C GLY A 286 -5.56 -10.29 -21.93
N ASP A 287 -4.42 -10.57 -21.30
CA ASP A 287 -4.37 -11.28 -20.01
C ASP A 287 -4.97 -10.49 -18.83
N SER A 288 -5.15 -9.17 -18.99
CA SER A 288 -5.76 -8.28 -17.98
C SER A 288 -7.23 -8.61 -17.70
N GLU A 289 -7.93 -9.26 -18.64
CA GLU A 289 -9.29 -9.76 -18.43
C GLU A 289 -9.37 -10.72 -17.23
N ASN A 290 -8.31 -11.46 -16.91
CA ASN A 290 -8.29 -12.35 -15.74
C ASN A 290 -8.27 -11.60 -14.40
N ILE A 291 -7.96 -10.29 -14.40
CA ILE A 291 -7.85 -9.46 -13.19
C ILE A 291 -9.15 -8.71 -12.95
N HIS A 292 -9.66 -8.03 -13.97
CA HIS A 292 -10.85 -7.17 -13.88
C HIS A 292 -12.11 -7.78 -14.52
N GLY A 293 -12.02 -8.92 -15.20
CA GLY A 293 -13.18 -9.63 -15.76
C GLY A 293 -13.86 -8.93 -16.95
N ILE A 294 -13.19 -7.93 -17.54
CA ILE A 294 -13.74 -7.10 -18.62
C ILE A 294 -13.30 -7.68 -19.96
N SER A 295 -14.23 -8.26 -20.70
CA SER A 295 -13.96 -8.87 -22.00
C SER A 295 -13.92 -7.88 -23.16
N ASP A 296 -13.17 -8.23 -24.21
CA ASP A 296 -13.18 -7.50 -25.49
C ASP A 296 -14.59 -7.34 -26.07
N ALA A 297 -15.44 -8.36 -25.90
CA ALA A 297 -16.82 -8.35 -26.38
C ALA A 297 -17.67 -7.28 -25.67
N PHE A 298 -17.43 -7.05 -24.37
CA PHE A 298 -18.12 -6.06 -23.57
C PHE A 298 -17.67 -4.62 -23.86
N LEU A 299 -16.42 -4.42 -24.26
CA LEU A 299 -15.87 -3.09 -24.56
C LEU A 299 -16.13 -2.62 -25.99
N LYS A 300 -16.57 -3.52 -26.88
CA LYS A 300 -16.70 -3.24 -28.32
C LYS A 300 -17.70 -2.11 -28.65
N ASP A 301 -18.78 -2.01 -27.88
CA ASP A 301 -19.84 -1.00 -28.02
C ASP A 301 -19.58 0.28 -27.20
N LYS A 302 -18.51 0.32 -26.41
CA LYS A 302 -18.18 1.44 -25.53
C LYS A 302 -17.48 2.58 -26.29
N PRO A 303 -17.57 3.82 -25.79
CA PRO A 303 -16.92 4.97 -26.43
C PRO A 303 -15.40 4.81 -26.44
N VAL A 304 -14.76 5.42 -27.42
CA VAL A 304 -13.30 5.52 -27.43
C VAL A 304 -12.84 6.67 -26.51
N TYR A 305 -11.59 6.63 -26.06
CA TYR A 305 -11.08 7.63 -25.11
C TYR A 305 -11.27 9.08 -25.61
N ALA A 306 -11.09 9.33 -26.90
CA ALA A 306 -11.24 10.66 -27.50
C ALA A 306 -12.65 11.26 -27.32
N GLU A 307 -13.69 10.42 -27.25
CA GLU A 307 -15.09 10.85 -27.09
C GLU A 307 -15.42 11.21 -25.64
N ILE A 308 -14.70 10.63 -24.67
CA ILE A 308 -14.93 10.86 -23.23
C ILE A 308 -13.92 11.84 -22.62
N ALA A 309 -12.84 12.15 -23.34
CA ALA A 309 -11.71 12.93 -22.83
C ALA A 309 -12.14 14.31 -22.29
N GLU A 310 -12.98 15.05 -23.02
CA GLU A 310 -13.42 16.38 -22.59
C GLU A 310 -14.22 16.32 -21.27
N VAL A 311 -15.19 15.40 -21.19
CA VAL A 311 -16.04 15.21 -20.00
C VAL A 311 -15.20 14.80 -18.80
N LEU A 312 -14.31 13.82 -18.99
CA LEU A 312 -13.45 13.33 -17.91
C LEU A 312 -12.46 14.41 -17.45
N PHE A 313 -11.87 15.15 -18.38
CA PHE A 313 -10.94 16.23 -18.06
C PHE A 313 -11.60 17.33 -17.23
N GLU A 314 -12.77 17.83 -17.65
CA GLU A 314 -13.50 18.86 -16.91
C GLU A 314 -14.02 18.35 -15.56
N TYR A 315 -14.34 17.05 -15.42
CA TYR A 315 -14.73 16.49 -14.13
C TYR A 315 -13.58 16.47 -13.12
N LEU A 316 -12.37 16.10 -13.57
CA LEU A 316 -11.16 15.97 -12.75
C LEU A 316 -10.50 17.31 -12.42
N LYS A 317 -10.55 18.26 -13.35
CA LYS A 317 -9.88 19.55 -13.27
C LYS A 317 -10.22 20.32 -11.99
N GLY A 318 -9.17 20.81 -11.31
CA GLY A 318 -9.30 21.62 -10.10
C GLY A 318 -9.67 20.84 -8.83
N ALA A 319 -9.68 19.50 -8.88
CA ALA A 319 -9.81 18.64 -7.72
C ALA A 319 -8.44 18.06 -7.30
N GLU A 320 -8.36 17.60 -6.05
CA GLU A 320 -7.28 16.73 -5.58
C GLU A 320 -7.60 15.28 -5.98
N ILE A 321 -6.70 14.62 -6.69
CA ILE A 321 -6.83 13.21 -7.08
C ILE A 321 -6.15 12.34 -6.03
N ILE A 322 -6.89 11.41 -5.46
CA ILE A 322 -6.43 10.43 -4.48
C ILE A 322 -6.49 9.05 -5.12
N ALA A 323 -5.34 8.40 -5.31
CA ALA A 323 -5.27 7.08 -5.93
C ALA A 323 -4.30 6.16 -5.17
N HIS A 324 -4.41 4.85 -5.38
CA HIS A 324 -3.50 3.87 -4.77
C HIS A 324 -2.42 3.48 -5.77
N ASN A 325 -1.17 3.86 -5.52
CA ASN A 325 -0.10 3.86 -6.52
C ASN A 325 -0.38 4.90 -7.63
N ALA A 326 -0.72 6.12 -7.25
CA ALA A 326 -1.18 7.19 -8.15
C ALA A 326 -0.27 7.45 -9.36
N THR A 327 1.02 7.12 -9.27
CA THR A 327 1.94 7.20 -10.41
C THR A 327 1.46 6.38 -11.60
N PHE A 328 0.84 5.22 -11.37
CA PHE A 328 0.31 4.33 -12.40
C PHE A 328 -0.84 5.00 -13.18
N ASP A 329 -1.93 5.33 -12.50
CA ASP A 329 -3.13 5.94 -13.08
C ASP A 329 -2.80 7.24 -13.79
N MET A 330 -2.00 8.09 -13.14
CA MET A 330 -1.63 9.39 -13.69
C MET A 330 -0.79 9.25 -14.97
N ASN A 331 0.07 8.24 -15.10
CA ASN A 331 0.83 8.02 -16.32
C ASN A 331 -0.07 7.62 -17.49
N PHE A 332 -1.05 6.73 -17.24
CA PHE A 332 -2.03 6.33 -18.24
C PHE A 332 -2.93 7.49 -18.67
N LEU A 333 -3.52 8.19 -17.69
CA LEU A 333 -4.39 9.34 -17.94
C LEU A 333 -3.64 10.44 -18.70
N ASN A 334 -2.45 10.83 -18.26
CA ASN A 334 -1.65 11.86 -18.93
C ASN A 334 -1.34 11.51 -20.38
N MET A 335 -1.08 10.23 -20.67
CA MET A 335 -0.82 9.79 -22.03
C MET A 335 -2.09 9.83 -22.89
N GLU A 336 -3.21 9.34 -22.40
CA GLU A 336 -4.48 9.35 -23.14
C GLU A 336 -5.00 10.79 -23.35
N PHE A 337 -4.89 11.67 -22.35
CA PHE A 337 -5.21 13.09 -22.51
C PHE A 337 -4.31 13.77 -23.53
N LYS A 338 -3.00 13.47 -23.51
CA LYS A 338 -2.06 13.99 -24.52
C LYS A 338 -2.43 13.52 -25.93
N ARG A 339 -2.90 12.28 -26.09
CA ARG A 339 -3.39 11.75 -27.38
C ARG A 339 -4.67 12.45 -27.83
N ALA A 340 -5.55 12.80 -26.90
CA ALA A 340 -6.78 13.56 -27.16
C ALA A 340 -6.57 15.07 -27.33
N GLY A 341 -5.35 15.59 -27.15
CA GLY A 341 -5.01 17.00 -27.34
C GLY A 341 -5.15 17.90 -26.10
N PHE A 342 -5.31 17.31 -24.91
CA PHE A 342 -5.40 18.04 -23.63
C PHE A 342 -4.02 18.18 -22.97
N SER A 343 -3.90 19.14 -22.05
CA SER A 343 -2.72 19.28 -21.18
C SER A 343 -2.62 18.14 -20.16
N ARG A 344 -1.48 18.02 -19.49
CA ARG A 344 -1.29 16.99 -18.46
C ARG A 344 -2.17 17.29 -17.25
N LEU A 345 -2.79 16.27 -16.66
CA LEU A 345 -3.57 16.42 -15.43
C LEU A 345 -2.71 16.92 -14.27
N SER A 346 -1.43 16.56 -14.23
CA SER A 346 -0.48 17.03 -13.20
C SER A 346 -0.29 18.55 -13.18
N GLU A 347 -0.69 19.26 -14.24
CA GLU A 347 -0.61 20.73 -14.31
C GLU A 347 -1.87 21.40 -13.76
N VAL A 348 -2.96 20.64 -13.57
CA VAL A 348 -4.30 21.16 -13.22
C VAL A 348 -4.94 20.50 -11.99
N CYS A 349 -4.31 19.47 -11.44
CA CYS A 349 -4.79 18.71 -10.30
C CYS A 349 -3.64 18.46 -9.31
N GLU A 350 -3.96 18.51 -8.03
CA GLU A 350 -3.09 17.97 -6.99
C GLU A 350 -3.24 16.44 -6.95
N VAL A 351 -2.18 15.71 -6.62
CA VAL A 351 -2.18 14.25 -6.62
C VAL A 351 -1.63 13.72 -5.31
N THR A 352 -2.41 12.86 -4.66
CA THR A 352 -2.08 12.21 -3.40
C THR A 352 -2.00 10.70 -3.62
N ASP A 353 -0.82 10.12 -3.37
CA ASP A 353 -0.60 8.67 -3.46
C ASP A 353 -0.82 7.99 -2.10
N THR A 354 -1.93 7.26 -1.99
CA THR A 354 -2.28 6.53 -0.77
C THR A 354 -1.34 5.36 -0.49
N LEU A 355 -0.66 4.80 -1.51
CA LEU A 355 0.32 3.74 -1.28
C LEU A 355 1.56 4.30 -0.57
N ALA A 356 2.01 5.49 -0.96
CA ALA A 356 3.09 6.19 -0.26
C ALA A 356 2.70 6.52 1.19
N MET A 357 1.47 6.99 1.41
CA MET A 357 0.92 7.21 2.76
C MET A 357 0.88 5.92 3.58
N ALA A 358 0.45 4.81 2.97
CA ALA A 358 0.36 3.51 3.62
C ALA A 358 1.75 2.96 3.98
N LYS A 359 2.74 3.13 3.10
CA LYS A 359 4.15 2.75 3.35
C LYS A 359 4.76 3.53 4.50
N ASN A 360 4.48 4.83 4.62
CA ASN A 360 4.95 5.64 5.74
C ASN A 360 4.28 5.24 7.05
N LYS A 361 2.96 4.97 7.02
CA LYS A 361 2.21 4.58 8.23
C LYS A 361 2.53 3.16 8.70
N HIS A 362 2.81 2.26 7.76
CA HIS A 362 3.05 0.83 8.01
C HIS A 362 4.31 0.35 7.29
N PRO A 363 5.50 0.79 7.75
CA PRO A 363 6.75 0.41 7.13
C PRO A 363 7.03 -1.10 7.26
N GLY A 364 7.58 -1.72 6.21
CA GLY A 364 7.96 -3.13 6.20
C GLY A 364 6.79 -4.14 6.08
N GLN A 365 5.55 -3.67 6.00
CA GLN A 365 4.38 -4.54 5.88
C GLN A 365 3.78 -4.51 4.47
N LYS A 366 2.89 -5.48 4.17
CA LYS A 366 2.07 -5.44 2.95
C LYS A 366 1.12 -4.25 3.02
N ASN A 367 1.13 -3.43 1.97
CA ASN A 367 0.35 -2.20 1.85
C ASN A 367 -0.46 -2.18 0.55
N SER A 368 -0.79 -3.35 0.00
CA SER A 368 -1.78 -3.45 -1.08
C SER A 368 -3.18 -3.10 -0.56
N LEU A 369 -4.10 -2.71 -1.46
CA LEU A 369 -5.47 -2.40 -1.09
C LEU A 369 -6.11 -3.52 -0.26
N ASP A 370 -5.99 -4.78 -0.66
CA ASP A 370 -6.50 -5.94 0.09
C ASP A 370 -5.89 -6.06 1.50
N ALA A 371 -4.59 -5.75 1.65
CA ALA A 371 -3.93 -5.79 2.94
C ALA A 371 -4.44 -4.68 3.87
N LEU A 372 -4.71 -3.49 3.30
CA LEU A 372 -5.25 -2.36 4.05
C LEU A 372 -6.72 -2.58 4.43
N VAL A 373 -7.53 -3.16 3.55
CA VAL A 373 -8.92 -3.55 3.86
C VAL A 373 -8.97 -4.48 5.06
N ARG A 374 -8.11 -5.51 5.09
CA ARG A 374 -8.00 -6.43 6.23
C ARG A 374 -7.51 -5.73 7.50
N ARG A 375 -6.52 -4.83 7.38
CA ARG A 375 -5.94 -4.14 8.52
C ARG A 375 -6.91 -3.16 9.19
N TYR A 376 -7.70 -2.44 8.41
CA TYR A 376 -8.66 -1.46 8.92
C TYR A 376 -10.05 -2.05 9.16
N GLU A 377 -10.19 -3.38 9.08
CA GLU A 377 -11.45 -4.10 9.32
C GLU A 377 -12.61 -3.56 8.47
N ILE A 378 -12.31 -3.13 7.25
CA ILE A 378 -13.31 -2.60 6.32
C ILE A 378 -14.16 -3.78 5.83
N PRO A 379 -15.50 -3.64 5.79
CA PRO A 379 -16.39 -4.69 5.31
C PRO A 379 -15.94 -5.22 3.94
N GLN A 380 -15.71 -6.53 3.87
CA GLN A 380 -15.36 -7.20 2.62
C GLN A 380 -16.53 -7.06 1.64
N ARG A 381 -16.26 -6.48 0.48
CA ARG A 381 -17.18 -6.48 -0.67
C ARG A 381 -16.82 -7.67 -1.56
N ASP A 382 -17.79 -8.24 -2.26
CA ASP A 382 -17.50 -9.29 -3.24
C ASP A 382 -16.67 -8.70 -4.38
N ARG A 383 -15.37 -8.99 -4.32
CA ARG A 383 -14.33 -8.49 -5.23
C ARG A 383 -13.76 -9.66 -6.02
N THR A 384 -14.65 -10.46 -6.62
CA THR A 384 -14.25 -11.57 -7.50
C THR A 384 -13.40 -11.07 -8.67
N PHE A 385 -13.69 -9.86 -9.16
CA PHE A 385 -12.87 -9.15 -10.14
C PHE A 385 -12.56 -7.73 -9.63
N HIS A 386 -11.43 -7.18 -10.08
CA HIS A 386 -11.12 -5.76 -9.90
C HIS A 386 -12.08 -4.93 -10.77
N GLY A 387 -12.48 -3.78 -10.25
CA GLY A 387 -13.36 -2.88 -10.97
C GLY A 387 -13.17 -1.47 -10.45
N ALA A 388 -12.90 -0.55 -11.36
CA ALA A 388 -12.39 0.78 -11.00
C ALA A 388 -13.30 1.53 -10.01
N LEU A 389 -14.63 1.44 -10.19
CA LEU A 389 -15.56 2.11 -9.28
C LEU A 389 -15.58 1.46 -7.89
N LEU A 390 -15.61 0.12 -7.84
CA LEU A 390 -15.61 -0.63 -6.58
C LEU A 390 -14.31 -0.40 -5.80
N ASP A 391 -13.18 -0.39 -6.51
CA ASP A 391 -11.86 -0.19 -5.94
C ASP A 391 -11.68 1.25 -5.46
N ALA A 392 -12.22 2.25 -6.16
CA ALA A 392 -12.30 3.62 -5.68
C ALA A 392 -13.15 3.74 -4.40
N GLU A 393 -14.29 3.04 -4.30
CA GLU A 393 -15.11 3.01 -3.08
C GLU A 393 -14.38 2.35 -1.91
N ILE A 394 -13.68 1.24 -2.14
CA ILE A 394 -12.88 0.57 -1.11
C ILE A 394 -11.74 1.48 -0.67
N LEU A 395 -11.07 2.12 -1.63
CA LEU A 395 -9.99 3.06 -1.37
C LEU A 395 -10.46 4.27 -0.55
N ALA A 396 -11.70 4.73 -0.72
CA ALA A 396 -12.25 5.79 0.12
C ALA A 396 -12.36 5.39 1.58
N ASP A 397 -12.89 4.19 1.86
CA ASP A 397 -12.99 3.70 3.23
C ASP A 397 -11.60 3.53 3.85
N VAL A 398 -10.65 2.99 3.08
CA VAL A 398 -9.24 2.85 3.49
C VAL A 398 -8.61 4.21 3.76
N TYR A 399 -8.77 5.17 2.85
CA TYR A 399 -8.21 6.50 2.98
C TYR A 399 -8.78 7.22 4.21
N LEU A 400 -10.10 7.15 4.41
CA LEU A 400 -10.78 7.71 5.57
C LEU A 400 -10.31 7.07 6.87
N ALA A 401 -10.13 5.75 6.92
CA ALA A 401 -9.59 5.05 8.09
C ALA A 401 -8.11 5.40 8.33
N MET A 402 -7.31 5.53 7.27
CA MET A 402 -5.89 5.91 7.34
C MET A 402 -5.69 7.31 7.90
N THR A 403 -6.53 8.25 7.48
CA THR A 403 -6.42 9.68 7.83
C THR A 403 -7.33 10.10 8.97
N GLY A 404 -8.27 9.25 9.36
CA GLY A 404 -9.30 9.52 10.36
C GLY A 404 -8.94 9.09 11.75
N GLY A 405 -7.64 8.99 12.06
CA GLY A 405 -7.16 8.51 13.35
C GLY A 405 -7.96 9.09 14.51
N GLN A 406 -8.19 8.25 15.53
CA GLN A 406 -8.24 8.78 16.89
C GLN A 406 -7.16 9.85 16.99
N VAL A 407 -7.49 10.99 17.58
CA VAL A 407 -6.48 11.86 18.15
C VAL A 407 -5.74 10.94 19.13
N ALA A 408 -4.67 10.30 18.67
CA ALA A 408 -3.70 9.72 19.56
C ALA A 408 -3.29 10.95 20.37
N PHE A 409 -3.70 10.99 21.63
CA PHE A 409 -3.07 11.81 22.64
C PHE A 409 -1.65 11.26 22.77
N ASP A 410 -0.87 11.45 21.71
CA ASP A 410 0.52 11.09 21.64
C ASP A 410 1.27 12.30 22.18
N MET A 411 1.10 12.50 23.49
CA MET A 411 1.77 13.54 24.26
C MET A 411 3.27 13.22 24.41
N ASP A 412 3.70 12.00 24.06
CA ASP A 412 5.09 11.54 24.19
C ASP A 412 5.85 11.41 22.86
N SER A 413 5.23 11.09 21.72
CA SER A 413 5.98 10.86 20.46
C SER A 413 6.41 12.11 19.69
N LEU A 414 5.87 13.29 20.03
CA LEU A 414 6.33 14.57 19.46
C LEU A 414 7.62 15.10 20.12
N SER A 415 8.10 14.46 21.19
CA SER A 415 9.21 14.99 21.99
C SER A 415 10.61 14.68 21.42
N GLU A 416 10.78 13.69 20.54
CA GLU A 416 12.11 13.24 20.12
C GLU A 416 12.59 13.79 18.76
N SER A 417 11.68 14.08 17.82
CA SER A 417 12.07 14.62 16.51
C SER A 417 12.19 16.14 16.48
N GLU A 418 11.44 16.87 17.32
CA GLU A 418 11.49 18.34 17.36
C GLU A 418 12.66 18.88 18.21
N GLN A 419 13.19 18.11 19.16
CA GLN A 419 14.25 18.58 20.05
C GLN A 419 15.63 18.73 19.38
N ARG A 420 15.89 18.09 18.23
CA ARG A 420 17.18 18.22 17.53
C ARG A 420 17.26 19.42 16.60
N ASP A 421 16.14 19.89 16.06
CA ASP A 421 16.10 21.10 15.22
C ASP A 421 15.74 22.38 16.02
N ALA A 422 15.09 22.25 17.18
CA ALA A 422 14.72 23.40 18.02
C ALA A 422 15.90 24.10 18.75
N GLN A 423 17.11 23.53 18.74
CA GLN A 423 18.27 24.21 19.37
C GLN A 423 18.90 25.30 18.51
N ASN A 424 18.62 25.37 17.20
CA ASN A 424 19.25 26.36 16.30
C ASN A 424 18.29 27.32 15.56
N ALA A 425 16.99 27.26 15.84
CA ALA A 425 16.02 28.18 15.24
C ALA A 425 15.07 28.77 16.31
N ARG A 426 15.59 29.66 17.17
CA ARG A 426 14.75 30.73 17.70
C ARG A 426 14.53 31.75 16.57
N GLU A 427 13.71 31.38 15.60
CA GLU A 427 13.15 32.37 14.70
C GLU A 427 12.20 33.25 15.52
N ASN A 428 12.49 34.55 15.54
CA ASN A 428 11.55 35.56 16.01
C ASN A 428 10.31 35.47 15.14
N LEU A 429 9.28 34.76 15.59
CA LEU A 429 7.93 34.92 15.07
C LEU A 429 7.60 36.42 15.12
N PRO A 430 7.12 37.04 14.04
CA PRO A 430 6.62 38.41 14.11
C PRO A 430 5.53 38.42 15.17
N ILE A 431 5.66 39.31 16.14
CA ILE A 431 4.67 39.51 17.20
C ILE A 431 3.35 39.82 16.50
N LEU A 432 2.45 38.84 16.39
CA LEU A 432 1.08 39.11 16.02
C LEU A 432 0.48 39.91 17.18
N GLU A 433 0.12 41.16 16.92
CA GLU A 433 -0.68 41.97 17.85
C GLU A 433 -2.10 41.39 17.90
N LEU A 434 -2.28 40.38 18.75
CA LEU A 434 -3.60 39.83 19.05
C LEU A 434 -4.34 40.84 19.95
N PRO A 435 -5.60 41.18 19.64
CA PRO A 435 -6.39 42.09 20.47
C PRO A 435 -6.64 41.45 21.84
N VAL A 436 -6.14 42.09 22.90
CA VAL A 436 -6.43 41.71 24.28
C VAL A 436 -7.76 42.36 24.66
N ILE A 437 -8.77 41.52 24.91
CA ILE A 437 -10.07 41.98 25.39
C ILE A 437 -10.01 42.05 26.91
N TYR A 438 -10.04 43.27 27.44
CA TYR A 438 -10.11 43.49 28.90
C TYR A 438 -11.55 43.33 29.40
N PRO A 439 -11.73 42.89 30.65
CA PRO A 439 -13.04 42.88 31.28
C PRO A 439 -13.60 44.30 31.36
N SER A 440 -14.92 44.42 31.25
CA SER A 440 -15.66 45.65 31.47
C SER A 440 -15.64 46.07 32.93
N GLU A 441 -15.91 47.35 33.22
CA GLU A 441 -16.00 47.85 34.61
C GLU A 441 -17.04 47.08 35.42
N GLN A 442 -18.17 46.71 34.79
CA GLN A 442 -19.21 45.93 35.44
C GLN A 442 -18.73 44.52 35.83
N GLU A 443 -18.01 43.82 34.95
CA GLU A 443 -17.45 42.49 35.26
C GLU A 443 -16.39 42.57 36.36
N LEU A 444 -15.66 43.67 36.45
CA LEU A 444 -14.71 43.92 37.52
C LEU A 444 -15.42 44.12 38.87
N GLU A 445 -16.49 44.92 38.89
CA GLU A 445 -17.31 45.15 40.09
C GLU A 445 -17.99 43.87 40.57
N GLU A 446 -18.54 43.08 39.65
CA GLU A 446 -19.12 41.77 39.95
C GLU A 446 -18.08 40.81 40.53
N HIS A 447 -16.86 40.82 39.99
CA HIS A 447 -15.75 40.05 40.54
C HIS A 447 -15.38 40.50 41.96
N GLU A 448 -15.27 41.81 42.22
CA GLU A 448 -14.98 42.33 43.57
C GLU A 448 -16.09 42.02 44.58
N MET A 449 -17.36 42.08 44.15
CA MET A 449 -18.49 41.66 44.97
C MET A 449 -18.42 40.17 45.29
N TRP A 450 -18.07 39.34 44.29
CA TRP A 450 -17.89 37.90 44.49
C TRP A 450 -16.76 37.60 45.47
N VAL A 451 -15.62 38.29 45.35
CA VAL A 451 -14.49 38.14 46.29
C VAL A 451 -14.91 38.45 47.72
N LYS A 452 -15.65 39.54 47.95
CA LYS A 452 -16.17 39.90 49.29
C LYS A 452 -17.17 38.87 49.83
N GLN A 453 -18.09 38.38 48.99
CA GLN A 453 -19.04 37.33 49.38
C GLN A 453 -18.33 36.02 49.73
N PHE A 454 -17.26 35.68 49.00
CA PHE A 454 -16.45 34.50 49.28
C PHE A 454 -15.79 34.62 50.66
N GLU A 455 -15.20 35.78 50.98
CA GLU A 455 -14.59 36.03 52.29
C GLU A 455 -15.60 35.97 53.44
N GLU A 456 -16.78 36.59 53.28
CA GLU A 456 -17.84 36.56 54.28
C GLU A 456 -18.36 35.14 54.55
N LYS A 457 -18.44 34.31 53.50
CA LYS A 457 -18.96 32.94 53.59
C LYS A 457 -17.95 31.96 54.18
N HIS A 458 -16.65 32.14 53.90
CA HIS A 458 -15.61 31.19 54.27
C HIS A 458 -14.72 31.65 55.43
N GLY A 459 -14.85 32.90 55.89
CA GLY A 459 -14.16 33.42 57.08
C GLY A 459 -12.63 33.54 56.92
N THR A 460 -12.13 33.41 55.70
CA THR A 460 -10.70 33.49 55.34
C THR A 460 -10.52 34.41 54.14
N ALA A 461 -9.44 35.20 54.13
CA ALA A 461 -9.15 36.13 53.03
C ALA A 461 -9.00 35.38 51.68
N CYS A 462 -9.52 35.98 50.61
CA CYS A 462 -9.43 35.40 49.27
C CYS A 462 -8.01 35.56 48.71
N LEU A 463 -7.49 34.61 47.95
CA LEU A 463 -6.15 34.75 47.33
C LEU A 463 -6.10 35.87 46.27
N PHE A 464 -7.27 36.31 45.79
CA PHE A 464 -7.41 37.38 44.81
C PHE A 464 -7.63 38.78 45.42
N THR A 465 -7.78 38.89 46.74
CA THR A 465 -7.70 40.21 47.39
C THR A 465 -6.27 40.70 47.34
N LYS A 466 -6.08 41.91 46.79
CA LYS A 466 -4.78 42.59 46.76
C LYS A 466 -4.30 43.01 48.14
#